data_AF-A0A938UW59-F1
#
_entry.id   AF-A0A938UW59-F1
#
_cell.length_a   1.000
_cell.length_b   1.000
_cell.length_c   1.000
_cell.angle_alpha   90.00
_cell.angle_beta   90.00
_cell.angle_gamma   90.00
#
_symmetry.space_group_name_H-M   'P 1'
#
loop_
_entity.id
_entity.type
_entity.pdbx_description
1 polymer ?
#
loop_
_entity_poly.entity_id
_entity_poly.type
_entity_poly.pdbx_seq_one_letter_code
_entity_poly.pdbx_strand_id
1 'polypeptide(L)'
;MTDEKRNEEQEKSFTVRDKRFTAKKEEEKVSSKEEGREEPIKEDVLGEEGPLPEINFVSFVFSISTSALIQLGEIEDPFTQKKSKNLPAAKQTIDLIGMLREKTKGNLTSEEDKFLEQVLFDLRMRYVKAAE
;
A
#
# COMPACT_ATOMS: atom_id res chain seq x y z
N MET A 1 -13.69 -80.87 -2.84
CA MET A 1 -14.11 -79.46 -2.68
C MET A 1 -13.35 -78.98 -1.44
N THR A 2 -12.10 -78.57 -1.63
CA THR A 2 -11.66 -77.19 -1.98
C THR A 2 -11.82 -76.25 -0.79
N ASP A 3 -10.75 -75.84 -0.12
CA ASP A 3 -9.82 -74.73 -0.49
C ASP A 3 -10.51 -73.36 -0.29
N GLU A 4 -9.90 -72.30 0.28
CA GLU A 4 -8.52 -72.05 0.76
C GLU A 4 -8.49 -70.75 1.62
N LYS A 5 -7.37 -70.46 2.32
CA LYS A 5 -6.87 -69.12 2.80
C LYS A 5 -7.83 -68.23 3.66
N ARG A 6 -7.53 -67.84 4.91
CA ARG A 6 -6.38 -67.08 5.51
C ARG A 6 -6.44 -65.55 5.36
N ASN A 7 -6.84 -64.87 6.44
CA ASN A 7 -6.27 -63.63 7.03
C ASN A 7 -6.87 -63.50 8.47
N GLU A 8 -6.22 -63.05 9.53
CA GLU A 8 -5.11 -62.07 9.75
C GLU A 8 -5.49 -60.59 9.74
N GLU A 9 -6.49 -60.22 10.55
CA GLU A 9 -6.70 -58.84 11.01
C GLU A 9 -6.34 -58.69 12.51
N GLN A 10 -5.04 -58.72 12.80
CA GLN A 10 -4.51 -58.22 14.08
C GLN A 10 -4.42 -56.69 14.05
N GLU A 11 -4.66 -56.06 15.20
CA GLU A 11 -4.66 -54.60 15.40
C GLU A 11 -3.32 -53.96 14.98
N LYS A 12 -3.30 -53.26 13.83
CA LYS A 12 -2.12 -52.54 13.37
C LYS A 12 -2.17 -51.09 13.85
N SER A 13 -1.51 -50.85 14.99
CA SER A 13 -1.32 -49.54 15.61
C SER A 13 -0.75 -48.50 14.62
N PHE A 14 -1.55 -47.51 14.25
CA PHE A 14 -1.14 -46.50 13.27
C PHE A 14 -0.34 -45.37 13.93
N THR A 15 0.98 -45.55 14.05
CA THR A 15 1.88 -44.56 14.63
C THR A 15 2.11 -43.39 13.67
N VAL A 16 1.32 -42.32 13.80
CA VAL A 16 1.54 -41.05 13.10
C VAL A 16 2.82 -40.40 13.61
N ARG A 17 3.93 -40.59 12.88
CA ARG A 17 5.19 -39.90 13.14
C ARG A 17 5.11 -38.48 12.59
N ASP A 18 4.78 -37.52 13.45
CA ASP A 18 4.99 -36.10 13.14
C ASP A 18 6.50 -35.86 12.85
N LYS A 19 6.78 -34.95 11.92
CA LYS A 19 8.13 -34.59 11.44
C LYS A 19 8.43 -33.10 11.56
N ARG A 20 7.68 -32.34 12.36
CA ARG A 20 7.90 -30.91 12.62
C ARG A 20 8.45 -30.63 14.02
N PHE A 21 9.54 -31.31 14.37
CA PHE A 21 10.42 -30.84 15.44
C PHE A 21 11.90 -31.13 15.16
N THR A 22 12.56 -30.20 14.47
CA THR A 22 14.02 -30.13 14.34
C THR A 22 14.49 -28.72 14.70
N ALA A 23 14.52 -28.44 16.00
CA ALA A 23 15.23 -27.28 16.54
C ALA A 23 16.75 -27.53 16.53
N LYS A 24 17.53 -26.45 16.61
CA LYS A 24 19.02 -26.35 16.62
C LYS A 24 19.66 -26.22 15.23
N LYS A 25 20.67 -25.37 14.98
CA LYS A 25 21.19 -24.10 15.57
C LYS A 25 22.44 -23.73 14.75
N GLU A 26 22.63 -22.47 14.37
CA GLU A 26 23.91 -21.72 14.19
C GLU A 26 23.54 -20.37 13.52
N GLU A 27 24.04 -19.17 13.88
CA GLU A 27 25.43 -18.68 14.03
C GLU A 27 26.15 -18.64 12.66
N GLU A 28 26.54 -17.53 12.04
CA GLU A 28 26.42 -16.07 12.32
C GLU A 28 26.16 -15.30 10.96
N LYS A 29 26.44 -14.01 10.67
CA LYS A 29 27.13 -12.88 11.36
C LYS A 29 26.74 -11.49 10.76
N VAL A 30 26.97 -10.45 11.56
CA VAL A 30 27.19 -9.01 11.26
C VAL A 30 27.13 -8.50 9.79
N SER A 31 26.34 -7.45 9.56
CA SER A 31 26.84 -6.21 8.93
C SER A 31 26.02 -4.98 9.35
N SER A 32 26.67 -3.84 9.50
CA SER A 32 26.04 -2.54 9.79
C SER A 32 26.50 -1.49 8.78
N LYS A 33 25.66 -1.24 7.77
CA LYS A 33 25.58 0.02 6.99
C LYS A 33 24.11 0.16 6.54
N GLU A 34 23.42 1.27 6.73
CA GLU A 34 23.74 2.65 6.33
C GLU A 34 23.69 2.82 4.81
N GLU A 35 22.54 3.30 4.32
CA GLU A 35 22.43 4.42 3.36
C GLU A 35 20.94 4.73 3.10
N GLY A 36 20.62 5.99 2.83
CA GLY A 36 19.24 6.45 2.63
C GLY A 36 18.72 6.02 1.26
N ARG A 37 17.63 5.25 1.22
CA ARG A 37 16.97 4.89 -0.03
C ARG A 37 16.03 6.01 -0.47
N GLU A 38 16.60 7.08 -1.02
CA GLU A 38 15.86 7.90 -1.98
C GLU A 38 15.47 6.99 -3.15
N GLU A 39 14.18 6.66 -3.28
CA GLU A 39 13.72 5.91 -4.44
C GLU A 39 13.70 6.88 -5.64
N PRO A 40 14.50 6.63 -6.70
CA PRO A 40 14.47 7.49 -7.87
C PRO A 40 13.10 7.37 -8.51
N ILE A 41 12.41 8.51 -8.70
CA ILE A 41 11.17 8.58 -9.46
C ILE A 41 11.52 8.19 -10.90
N LYS A 42 11.26 6.94 -11.26
CA LYS A 42 11.51 6.44 -12.61
C LYS A 42 10.44 6.96 -13.55
N GLU A 43 10.81 7.87 -14.42
CA GLU A 43 10.00 8.29 -15.57
C GLU A 43 10.05 7.23 -16.68
N ASP A 44 9.56 6.03 -16.35
CA ASP A 44 9.36 4.87 -17.22
C ASP A 44 8.09 4.16 -16.74
N VAL A 45 7.01 4.18 -17.54
CA VAL A 45 6.50 3.00 -18.28
C VAL A 45 5.53 3.51 -19.35
N LEU A 46 5.94 3.44 -20.63
CA LEU A 46 5.03 3.49 -21.77
C LEU A 46 5.19 2.19 -22.57
N GLY A 47 4.56 1.11 -22.08
CA GLY A 47 4.46 -0.16 -22.80
C GLY A 47 5.08 -1.39 -22.12
N GLU A 48 4.52 -1.84 -20.99
CA GLU A 48 4.38 -3.27 -20.71
C GLU A 48 2.94 -3.54 -20.24
N GLU A 49 2.24 -4.51 -20.85
CA GLU A 49 0.91 -4.97 -20.39
C GLU A 49 1.05 -5.95 -19.20
N GLY A 50 1.76 -5.51 -18.16
CA GLY A 50 1.70 -6.15 -16.85
C GLY A 50 0.31 -5.94 -16.22
N PRO A 51 -0.10 -6.79 -15.26
CA PRO A 51 -1.30 -6.52 -14.47
C PRO A 51 -1.13 -5.16 -13.77
N LEU A 52 -2.13 -4.28 -13.92
CA LEU A 52 -2.11 -2.95 -13.30
C LEU A 52 -1.90 -3.08 -11.79
N PRO A 53 -1.06 -2.23 -11.17
CA PRO A 53 -0.77 -2.31 -9.74
C PRO A 53 -2.06 -2.14 -8.93
N GLU A 54 -2.24 -2.97 -7.90
CA GLU A 54 -3.46 -2.95 -7.09
C GLU A 54 -3.66 -1.59 -6.41
N ILE A 55 -4.78 -0.94 -6.74
CA ILE A 55 -5.16 0.34 -6.16
C ILE A 55 -5.60 0.10 -4.71
N ASN A 56 -4.78 0.56 -3.77
CA ASN A 56 -5.11 0.59 -2.35
C ASN A 56 -5.58 1.99 -1.94
N PHE A 57 -6.10 2.13 -0.72
CA PHE A 57 -6.65 3.39 -0.25
C PHE A 57 -5.61 4.53 -0.19
N VAL A 58 -4.37 4.21 0.19
CA VAL A 58 -3.25 5.17 0.28
C VAL A 58 -2.88 5.68 -1.12
N SER A 59 -2.73 4.80 -2.13
CA SER A 59 -2.41 5.22 -3.50
C SER A 59 -3.56 6.00 -4.16
N PHE A 60 -4.81 5.65 -3.86
CA PHE A 60 -5.97 6.44 -4.29
C PHE A 60 -5.96 7.86 -3.68
N VAL A 61 -5.83 7.99 -2.37
CA VAL A 61 -5.76 9.31 -1.69
C VAL A 61 -4.53 10.12 -2.14
N PHE A 62 -3.40 9.46 -2.37
CA PHE A 62 -2.21 10.11 -2.94
C PHE A 62 -2.48 10.69 -4.34
N SER A 63 -3.19 9.97 -5.22
CA SER A 63 -3.54 10.49 -6.56
C SER A 63 -4.42 11.76 -6.49
N ILE A 64 -5.36 11.82 -5.55
CA ILE A 64 -6.19 13.01 -5.31
C ILE A 64 -5.35 14.15 -4.72
N SER A 65 -4.43 13.85 -3.80
CA SER A 65 -3.48 14.83 -3.23
C SER A 65 -2.61 15.47 -4.31
N THR A 66 -2.04 14.67 -5.22
CA THR A 66 -1.27 15.18 -6.37
C THR A 66 -2.12 16.06 -7.29
N SER A 67 -3.40 15.70 -7.51
CA SER A 67 -4.31 16.57 -8.26
C SER A 67 -4.54 17.92 -7.56
N ALA A 68 -4.69 17.94 -6.23
CA ALA A 68 -4.78 19.19 -5.47
C ALA A 68 -3.49 20.03 -5.56
N LEU A 69 -2.30 19.40 -5.54
CA LEU A 69 -1.02 20.11 -5.68
C LEU A 69 -0.82 20.73 -7.07
N ILE A 70 -1.28 20.07 -8.13
CA ILE A 70 -1.33 20.64 -9.49
C ILE A 70 -2.30 21.83 -9.53
N GLN A 71 -3.50 21.69 -8.95
CA GLN A 71 -4.52 22.75 -8.90
C GLN A 71 -4.07 23.96 -8.04
N LEU A 72 -3.20 23.76 -7.05
CA LEU A 72 -2.55 24.83 -6.28
C LEU A 72 -1.46 25.57 -7.08
N GLY A 73 -0.98 24.99 -8.19
CA GLY A 73 0.14 25.50 -8.97
C GLY A 73 1.51 25.14 -8.41
N GLU A 74 1.60 24.23 -7.43
CA GLU A 74 2.86 23.77 -6.84
C GLU A 74 3.64 22.91 -7.86
N ILE A 75 2.92 21.97 -8.49
CA ILE A 75 3.40 21.01 -9.49
C ILE A 75 2.90 21.46 -10.88
N GLU A 76 3.66 21.15 -11.94
CA GLU A 76 3.20 21.33 -13.32
C GLU A 76 2.15 20.29 -13.71
N ASP A 77 1.13 20.71 -14.44
CA ASP A 77 0.18 19.80 -15.06
C ASP A 77 0.90 18.95 -16.13
N PRO A 78 0.95 17.61 -16.01
CA PRO A 78 1.70 16.76 -16.94
C PRO A 78 1.14 16.78 -18.36
N PHE A 79 -0.12 17.20 -18.56
CA PHE A 79 -0.73 17.29 -19.89
C PHE A 79 -0.47 18.63 -20.58
N THR A 80 -0.32 19.73 -19.83
CA THR A 80 -0.13 21.09 -20.39
C THR A 80 1.25 21.69 -20.15
N GLN A 81 2.10 21.03 -19.36
CA GLN A 81 3.46 21.45 -18.98
C GLN A 81 3.51 22.88 -18.43
N LYS A 82 2.49 23.23 -17.61
CA LYS A 82 2.28 24.58 -17.07
C LYS A 82 1.82 24.52 -15.62
N LYS A 83 2.28 25.48 -14.81
CA LYS A 83 1.74 25.74 -13.48
C LYS A 83 0.46 26.56 -13.61
N SER A 84 -0.69 25.91 -13.42
CA SER A 84 -2.02 26.52 -13.56
C SER A 84 -2.72 26.58 -12.20
N LYS A 85 -2.70 27.75 -11.56
CA LYS A 85 -3.23 27.96 -10.21
C LYS A 85 -4.75 28.17 -10.25
N ASN A 86 -5.51 27.16 -9.83
CA ASN A 86 -6.97 27.14 -9.74
C ASN A 86 -7.41 26.87 -8.30
N LEU A 87 -7.40 27.92 -7.46
CA LEU A 87 -7.80 27.84 -6.06
C LEU A 87 -9.24 27.31 -5.85
N PRO A 88 -10.26 27.67 -6.66
CA PRO A 88 -11.58 27.06 -6.54
C PRO A 88 -11.58 25.53 -6.68
N ALA A 89 -10.86 24.98 -7.66
CA ALA A 89 -10.71 23.53 -7.82
C ALA A 89 -9.92 22.91 -6.66
N ALA A 90 -8.78 23.52 -6.28
CA ALA A 90 -7.97 23.05 -5.16
C ALA A 90 -8.78 22.93 -3.87
N LYS A 91 -9.65 23.92 -3.59
CA LYS A 91 -10.57 23.87 -2.45
C LYS A 91 -11.54 22.69 -2.56
N GLN A 92 -12.20 22.50 -3.70
CA GLN A 92 -13.12 21.36 -3.90
C GLN A 92 -12.42 20.01 -3.70
N THR A 93 -11.17 19.88 -4.14
CA THR A 93 -10.38 18.65 -3.97
C THR A 93 -9.97 18.42 -2.51
N ILE A 94 -9.66 19.47 -1.76
CA ILE A 94 -9.41 19.40 -0.30
C ILE A 94 -10.70 19.06 0.47
N ASP A 95 -11.83 19.67 0.09
CA ASP A 95 -13.14 19.37 0.67
C ASP A 95 -13.54 17.90 0.38
N LEU A 96 -13.22 17.38 -0.80
CA LEU A 96 -13.43 15.98 -1.19
C LEU A 96 -12.64 14.99 -0.32
N ILE A 97 -11.34 15.24 -0.08
CA ILE A 97 -10.53 14.40 0.83
C ILE A 97 -11.08 14.49 2.27
N GLY A 98 -11.57 15.67 2.68
CA GLY A 98 -12.22 15.86 3.98
C GLY A 98 -13.48 15.00 4.13
N MET A 99 -14.37 15.07 3.15
CA MET A 99 -15.59 14.26 3.07
C MET A 99 -15.27 12.76 3.02
N LEU A 100 -14.24 12.35 2.27
CA LEU A 100 -13.77 10.96 2.24
C LEU A 100 -13.39 10.48 3.64
N ARG A 101 -12.57 11.23 4.41
CA ARG A 101 -12.22 10.87 5.80
C ARG A 101 -13.45 10.74 6.69
N GLU A 102 -14.44 11.61 6.56
CA GLU A 102 -15.69 11.51 7.32
C GLU A 102 -16.51 10.26 6.96
N LYS A 103 -16.50 9.83 5.70
CA LYS A 103 -17.22 8.63 5.23
C LYS A 103 -16.50 7.32 5.47
N THR A 104 -15.17 7.31 5.54
CA THR A 104 -14.37 6.11 5.84
C THR A 104 -14.09 5.92 7.33
N LYS A 105 -14.35 6.92 8.17
CA LYS A 105 -14.14 6.86 9.63
C LYS A 105 -14.73 5.59 10.26
N GLY A 106 -13.87 4.81 10.93
CA GLY A 106 -14.22 3.52 11.53
C GLY A 106 -13.90 2.30 10.66
N ASN A 107 -13.66 2.49 9.36
CA ASN A 107 -13.22 1.47 8.41
C ASN A 107 -11.73 1.59 8.02
N LEU A 108 -11.02 2.59 8.56
CA LEU A 108 -9.60 2.86 8.30
C LEU A 108 -8.70 2.14 9.32
N THR A 109 -7.52 1.72 8.87
CA THR A 109 -6.41 1.38 9.76
C THR A 109 -5.81 2.64 10.42
N SER A 110 -5.05 2.42 11.50
CA SER A 110 -4.32 3.48 12.22
C SER A 110 -3.17 4.13 11.41
N GLU A 111 -2.87 3.63 10.22
CA GLU A 111 -1.89 4.21 9.29
C GLU A 111 -2.61 5.07 8.24
N GLU A 112 -3.71 4.58 7.68
CA GLU A 112 -4.53 5.32 6.70
C GLU A 112 -5.19 6.58 7.29
N ASP A 113 -5.67 6.54 8.54
CA ASP A 113 -6.24 7.75 9.18
C ASP A 113 -5.17 8.83 9.46
N LYS A 114 -3.95 8.41 9.85
CA LYS A 114 -2.81 9.33 10.01
C LYS A 114 -2.39 9.91 8.67
N PHE A 115 -2.31 9.10 7.62
CA PHE A 115 -1.98 9.54 6.28
C PHE A 115 -3.00 10.56 5.75
N LEU A 116 -4.30 10.29 5.91
CA LEU A 116 -5.38 11.24 5.59
C LEU A 116 -5.25 12.54 6.38
N GLU A 117 -4.95 12.47 7.68
CA GLU A 117 -4.82 13.64 8.54
C GLU A 117 -3.60 14.51 8.16
N GLN A 118 -2.46 13.88 7.85
CA GLN A 118 -1.26 14.55 7.33
C GLN A 118 -1.52 15.20 5.96
N VAL A 119 -2.09 14.45 5.00
CA VAL A 119 -2.43 14.97 3.67
C VAL A 119 -3.42 16.15 3.76
N LEU A 120 -4.45 16.05 4.61
CA LEU A 120 -5.40 17.15 4.81
C LEU A 120 -4.76 18.37 5.47
N PHE A 121 -3.84 18.17 6.43
CA PHE A 121 -3.12 19.27 7.05
C PHE A 121 -2.23 19.99 6.02
N ASP A 122 -1.38 19.26 5.30
CA ASP A 122 -0.43 19.81 4.34
C ASP A 122 -1.13 20.55 3.20
N LEU A 123 -2.19 19.96 2.62
CA LEU A 123 -2.94 20.60 1.54
C LEU A 123 -3.67 21.86 2.02
N ARG A 124 -4.22 21.87 3.25
CA ARG A 124 -4.83 23.08 3.84
C ARG A 124 -3.79 24.17 4.10
N MET A 125 -2.62 23.81 4.61
CA MET A 125 -1.53 24.77 4.86
C MET A 125 -0.97 25.35 3.55
N ARG A 126 -0.86 24.55 2.49
CA ARG A 126 -0.51 25.04 1.14
C ARG A 126 -1.63 25.91 0.55
N TYR A 127 -2.90 25.52 0.70
CA TYR A 127 -4.05 26.32 0.24
C TYR A 127 -4.10 27.71 0.88
N VAL A 128 -3.87 27.82 2.19
CA VAL A 128 -3.82 29.14 2.87
C VAL A 128 -2.67 29.99 2.32
N LYS A 129 -1.45 29.45 2.24
CA LYS A 129 -0.29 30.13 1.62
C LYS A 129 -0.47 30.49 0.14
N ALA A 130 -1.40 29.83 -0.54
CA ALA A 130 -1.71 30.08 -1.95
C ALA A 130 -2.93 30.99 -2.13
N ALA A 131 -3.71 31.25 -1.08
CA ALA A 131 -4.84 32.18 -1.07
C ALA A 131 -4.48 33.57 -0.49
N GLU A 132 -3.33 33.65 0.18
CA GLU A 132 -2.57 34.87 0.49
C GLU A 132 -1.87 35.44 -0.78
#